data_AF-A0A3N7DMU2-F1
#
_entry.id   AF-A0A3N7DMU2-F1
#
_cell.length_a   1.000
_cell.length_b   1.000
_cell.length_c   1.000
_cell.angle_alpha   90.00
_cell.angle_beta   90.00
_cell.angle_gamma   90.00
#
_symmetry.space_group_name_H-M   'P 1'
#
loop_
_entity.id
_entity.type
_entity.pdbx_description
1 polymer ?
#
loop_
_entity_poly.entity_id
_entity_poly.type
_entity_poly.pdbx_seq_one_letter_code
_entity_poly.pdbx_strand_id
1 'polypeptide(L)'
;MTLKEQISWCKSEIKKGNNEQVLRSILKRLEASDTKEPPHPYHNEAVAAYKDFLKAQGLPPLFDFKQGKALKELLIKLQNVTASRSPEGALGALKFIFEGWNRLSDYHKKKKTLVHINNNVVEILDLIRYGATKQQTNLDAAQQLANAIKGKRNGGSQANSPS
;
A
#
# COMPACT_ATOMS: atom_id res chain seq x y z
N MET A 1 25.64 -6.49 23.54
CA MET A 1 25.66 -7.32 22.33
C MET A 1 24.65 -6.76 21.32
N THR A 2 25.12 -6.23 20.20
CA THR A 2 24.30 -5.65 19.12
C THR A 2 23.56 -6.72 18.31
N LEU A 3 22.57 -6.34 17.49
CA LEU A 3 21.85 -7.28 16.62
C LEU A 3 22.80 -7.99 15.63
N LYS A 4 23.78 -7.26 15.10
CA LYS A 4 24.83 -7.82 14.23
C LYS A 4 25.72 -8.82 14.97
N GLU A 5 26.06 -8.54 16.22
CA GLU A 5 26.81 -9.47 17.08
C GLU A 5 25.99 -10.73 17.41
N GLN A 6 24.68 -10.61 17.63
CA GLN A 6 23.78 -11.74 17.84
C GLN A 6 23.65 -12.64 16.61
N ILE A 7 23.55 -12.05 15.41
CA ILE A 7 23.53 -12.77 14.13
C ILE A 7 24.86 -13.50 13.91
N SER A 8 25.98 -12.81 14.15
CA SER A 8 27.33 -13.38 14.03
C SER A 8 27.55 -14.54 15.01
N TRP A 9 27.11 -14.39 16.26
CA TRP A 9 27.17 -15.43 17.27
C TRP A 9 26.35 -16.67 16.89
N CYS A 10 25.11 -16.50 16.41
CA CYS A 10 24.30 -17.63 15.94
C CYS A 10 24.96 -18.38 14.78
N LYS A 11 25.57 -17.65 13.82
CA LYS A 11 26.29 -18.26 12.68
C LYS A 11 27.51 -19.06 13.14
N SER A 12 28.25 -18.54 14.12
CA SER A 12 29.41 -19.20 14.71
C SER A 12 29.02 -20.48 15.47
N GLU A 13 27.97 -20.43 16.28
CA GLU A 13 27.52 -21.58 17.07
C GLU A 13 26.87 -22.68 16.21
N ILE A 14 26.16 -22.31 15.13
CA ILE A 14 25.70 -23.28 14.11
C ILE A 14 26.88 -24.01 13.47
N LYS A 15 27.97 -23.29 13.13
CA LYS A 15 29.17 -23.87 12.52
C LYS A 15 29.89 -24.86 13.45
N LYS A 16 29.72 -24.71 14.77
CA LYS A 16 30.27 -25.63 15.80
C LYS A 16 29.38 -26.86 16.05
N GLY A 17 28.20 -26.94 15.41
CA GLY A 17 27.27 -28.07 15.57
C GLY A 17 26.36 -27.99 16.81
N ASN A 18 26.37 -26.87 17.53
CA ASN A 18 25.56 -26.70 18.73
C ASN A 18 24.12 -26.33 18.37
N ASN A 19 23.13 -27.09 18.86
CA ASN A 19 21.71 -26.71 18.85
C ASN A 19 21.22 -26.13 17.50
N GLU A 20 21.67 -26.72 16.40
CA GLU A 20 21.57 -26.15 15.05
C GLU A 20 20.14 -25.73 14.69
N GLN A 21 19.15 -26.55 15.02
CA GLN A 21 17.75 -26.30 14.69
C GLN A 21 17.17 -25.08 15.44
N VAL A 22 17.54 -24.92 16.71
CA VAL A 22 17.12 -23.79 17.55
C VAL A 22 17.82 -22.51 17.08
N LEU A 23 19.13 -22.58 16.85
CA LEU A 23 19.90 -21.42 16.40
C LEU A 23 19.51 -20.97 14.99
N ARG A 24 19.20 -21.88 14.07
CA ARG A 24 18.65 -21.51 12.74
C ARG A 24 17.31 -20.78 12.87
N SER A 25 16.46 -21.20 13.81
CA SER A 25 15.18 -20.56 14.09
C SER A 25 15.32 -19.18 14.75
N ILE A 26 16.35 -18.99 15.58
CA ILE A 26 16.69 -17.70 16.18
C ILE A 26 17.32 -16.78 15.13
N LEU A 27 18.29 -17.28 14.37
CA LEU A 27 18.96 -16.55 13.30
C LEU A 27 17.95 -16.00 12.29
N LYS A 28 16.99 -16.82 11.83
CA LYS A 28 15.92 -16.39 10.92
C LYS A 28 15.09 -15.22 11.48
N ARG A 29 14.83 -15.20 12.80
CA ARG A 29 14.10 -14.11 13.46
C ARG A 29 14.95 -12.84 13.61
N LEU A 30 16.24 -13.00 13.89
CA LEU A 30 17.18 -11.89 14.02
C LEU A 30 17.43 -11.24 12.66
N GLU A 31 17.67 -12.01 11.61
CA GLU A 31 17.82 -11.50 10.23
C GLU A 31 16.55 -10.82 9.72
N ALA A 32 15.37 -11.35 10.06
CA ALA A 32 14.09 -10.69 9.79
C ALA A 32 13.89 -9.39 10.60
N SER A 33 14.63 -9.19 11.69
CA SER A 33 14.59 -7.97 12.50
C SER A 33 15.65 -6.95 12.06
N ASP A 34 16.78 -7.41 11.53
CA ASP A 34 17.84 -6.58 10.93
C ASP A 34 17.42 -5.98 9.59
N THR A 35 16.54 -6.70 8.87
CA THR A 35 15.95 -6.25 7.60
C THR A 35 14.65 -5.47 7.75
N LYS A 36 14.14 -5.28 8.97
CA LYS A 36 13.02 -4.35 9.18
C LYS A 36 13.55 -2.95 8.94
N GLU A 37 13.27 -2.41 7.75
CA GLU A 37 13.45 -0.99 7.48
C GLU A 37 12.86 -0.21 8.67
N PRO A 38 13.62 0.74 9.24
CA PRO A 38 13.13 1.55 10.32
C PRO A 38 11.79 2.15 9.88
N PRO A 39 10.75 2.07 10.73
CA PRO A 39 9.44 2.59 10.36
C PRO A 39 9.62 4.05 9.94
N HIS A 40 9.07 4.40 8.78
CA HIS A 40 9.09 5.77 8.27
C HIS A 40 8.72 6.72 9.42
N PRO A 41 9.50 7.79 9.70
CA PRO A 41 9.34 8.58 10.92
C PRO A 41 7.92 9.11 11.11
N TYR A 42 7.25 9.40 9.98
CA TYR A 42 5.86 9.87 9.93
C TYR A 42 4.80 8.77 9.78
N HIS A 43 5.11 7.50 10.06
CA HIS A 43 4.17 6.39 9.84
C HIS A 43 2.87 6.58 10.63
N ASN A 44 2.96 6.92 11.92
CA ASN A 44 1.78 7.11 12.77
C ASN A 44 0.92 8.30 12.30
N GLU A 45 1.56 9.38 11.87
CA GLU A 45 0.86 10.56 11.32
C GLU A 45 0.17 10.23 9.99
N ALA A 46 0.81 9.43 9.14
CA ALA A 46 0.23 8.96 7.90
C ALA A 46 -0.98 8.03 8.15
N VAL A 47 -0.92 7.18 9.18
CA VAL A 47 -2.06 6.35 9.61
C VAL A 47 -3.21 7.23 10.09
N ALA A 48 -2.93 8.25 10.90
CA ALA A 48 -3.94 9.19 11.39
C ALA A 48 -4.61 9.93 10.21
N ALA A 49 -3.81 10.49 9.30
CA ALA A 49 -4.29 11.17 8.10
C ALA A 49 -5.19 10.27 7.24
N TYR A 50 -4.84 8.99 7.07
CA TYR A 50 -5.68 8.05 6.34
C TYR A 50 -7.01 7.75 7.04
N LYS A 51 -6.99 7.57 8.37
CA LYS A 51 -8.21 7.35 9.14
C LYS A 51 -9.15 8.55 9.08
N ASP A 52 -8.60 9.76 9.13
CA ASP A 52 -9.40 10.98 9.05
C ASP A 52 -9.94 11.20 7.63
N PHE A 53 -9.15 10.87 6.60
CA PHE A 53 -9.64 10.79 5.23
C PHE A 53 -10.84 9.84 5.08
N LEU A 54 -10.77 8.62 5.65
CA LEU A 54 -11.89 7.67 5.61
C LEU A 54 -13.13 8.24 6.29
N LYS A 55 -12.98 8.83 7.47
CA LYS A 55 -14.10 9.47 8.19
C LYS A 55 -14.73 10.61 7.38
N ALA A 56 -13.91 11.47 6.76
CA ALA A 56 -14.38 12.56 5.90
C ALA A 56 -15.17 12.04 4.68
N GLN A 57 -14.92 10.80 4.27
CA GLN A 57 -15.63 10.11 3.19
C GLN A 57 -16.81 9.26 3.69
N GLY A 58 -17.21 9.38 4.97
CA GLY A 58 -18.30 8.63 5.58
C GLY A 58 -18.00 7.14 5.79
N LEU A 59 -16.72 6.75 5.79
CA LEU A 59 -16.29 5.36 5.96
C LEU A 59 -15.73 5.11 7.37
N PRO A 60 -15.87 3.88 7.90
CA PRO A 60 -15.23 3.51 9.15
C PRO A 60 -13.71 3.54 9.00
N PRO A 61 -12.95 3.98 10.03
CA PRO A 61 -11.50 4.11 9.98
C PRO A 61 -10.78 2.75 10.12
N LEU A 62 -11.09 1.81 9.22
CA LEU A 62 -10.53 0.46 9.20
C LEU A 62 -9.08 0.51 8.72
N PHE A 63 -8.19 -0.11 9.50
CA PHE A 63 -6.77 -0.21 9.19
C PHE A 63 -6.26 -1.61 9.52
N ASP A 64 -6.21 -2.46 8.50
CA ASP A 64 -5.74 -3.84 8.62
C ASP A 64 -4.26 -3.97 8.21
N PHE A 65 -3.72 -5.18 8.30
CA PHE A 65 -2.35 -5.47 7.90
C PHE A 65 -2.05 -5.13 6.42
N LYS A 66 -3.02 -5.31 5.52
CA LYS A 66 -2.85 -5.01 4.09
C LYS A 66 -2.75 -3.50 3.86
N GLN A 67 -3.58 -2.71 4.53
CA GLN A 67 -3.48 -1.24 4.52
C GLN A 67 -2.15 -0.78 5.11
N GLY A 68 -1.69 -1.39 6.20
CA GLY A 68 -0.39 -1.09 6.81
C GLY A 68 0.79 -1.32 5.88
N LYS A 69 0.80 -2.44 5.15
CA LYS A 69 1.82 -2.73 4.14
C LYS A 69 1.76 -1.72 2.98
N ALA A 70 0.56 -1.48 2.46
CA ALA A 70 0.37 -0.52 1.37
C ALA A 70 0.78 0.90 1.75
N LEU A 71 0.55 1.32 3.00
CA LEU A 71 0.98 2.65 3.49
C LEU A 71 2.49 2.81 3.46
N LYS A 72 3.23 1.79 3.93
CA LYS A 72 4.70 1.82 3.95
C LYS A 72 5.27 1.96 2.55
N GLU A 73 4.80 1.12 1.62
CA GLU A 73 5.19 1.17 0.22
C GLU A 73 4.82 2.50 -0.43
N LEU A 74 3.63 3.01 -0.14
CA LEU A 74 3.15 4.29 -0.64
C LEU A 74 4.04 5.45 -0.17
N LEU A 75 4.40 5.51 1.11
CA LEU A 75 5.28 6.57 1.63
C LEU A 75 6.65 6.55 0.96
N ILE A 76 7.23 5.37 0.72
CA ILE A 76 8.50 5.24 0.00
C ILE A 76 8.36 5.76 -1.44
N LYS A 77 7.30 5.37 -2.16
CA LYS A 77 7.02 5.89 -3.51
C LYS A 77 6.84 7.40 -3.51
N LEU A 78 6.08 7.93 -2.56
CA LEU A 78 5.81 9.36 -2.43
C LEU A 78 7.11 10.13 -2.15
N GLN A 79 7.97 9.61 -1.27
CA GLN A 79 9.28 10.20 -1.03
C GLN A 79 10.08 10.31 -2.33
N ASN A 80 10.13 9.24 -3.13
CA ASN A 80 10.89 9.23 -4.39
C ASN A 80 10.36 10.19 -5.47
N VAL A 81 9.06 10.49 -5.48
CA VAL A 81 8.44 11.41 -6.47
C VAL A 81 8.37 12.85 -6.00
N THR A 82 8.59 13.11 -4.71
CA THR A 82 8.66 14.48 -4.17
C THR A 82 10.00 15.13 -4.49
N ALA A 83 10.00 16.45 -4.72
CA ALA A 83 11.22 17.19 -5.03
C ALA A 83 12.23 17.17 -3.88
N SER A 84 11.77 17.21 -2.63
CA SER A 84 12.64 17.18 -1.45
C SER A 84 13.23 15.81 -1.15
N ARG A 85 12.64 14.73 -1.69
CA ARG A 85 12.97 13.32 -1.37
C ARG A 85 13.08 13.05 0.14
N SER A 86 12.34 13.82 0.94
CA SER A 86 12.39 13.74 2.39
C SER A 86 11.16 13.02 2.95
N PRO A 87 11.27 12.39 4.13
CA PRO A 87 10.13 11.76 4.79
C PRO A 87 8.95 12.72 5.04
N GLU A 88 9.24 13.99 5.34
CA GLU A 88 8.24 15.06 5.52
C GLU A 88 7.52 15.33 4.20
N GLY A 89 8.27 15.39 3.10
CA GLY A 89 7.73 15.55 1.76
C GLY A 89 6.76 14.43 1.38
N ALA A 90 7.08 13.19 1.76
CA ALA A 90 6.21 12.05 1.55
C ALA A 90 4.88 12.17 2.31
N LEU A 91 4.92 12.58 3.58
CA LEU A 91 3.70 12.84 4.36
C LEU A 91 2.88 13.98 3.76
N GLY A 92 3.54 15.07 3.35
CA GLY A 92 2.89 16.21 2.69
C GLY A 92 2.19 15.79 1.40
N ALA A 93 2.86 14.99 0.56
CA ALA A 93 2.27 14.45 -0.66
C ALA A 93 1.08 13.52 -0.38
N LEU A 94 1.13 12.73 0.69
CA LEU A 94 0.01 11.88 1.10
C LEU A 94 -1.21 12.70 1.51
N LYS A 95 -1.02 13.75 2.34
CA LYS A 95 -2.09 14.67 2.75
C LYS A 95 -2.68 15.40 1.54
N PHE A 96 -1.82 15.86 0.62
CA PHE A 96 -2.23 16.47 -0.63
C PHE A 96 -3.14 15.56 -1.47
N ILE A 97 -2.85 14.25 -1.53
CA ILE A 97 -3.72 13.27 -2.20
C ILE A 97 -5.11 13.25 -1.56
N PHE A 98 -5.18 13.22 -0.22
CA PHE A 98 -6.45 13.15 0.50
C PHE A 98 -7.28 14.43 0.39
N GLU A 99 -6.63 15.60 0.42
CA GLU A 99 -7.28 16.90 0.22
C GLU A 99 -7.79 17.08 -1.22
N GLY A 100 -7.02 16.61 -2.19
CA GLY A 100 -7.36 16.66 -3.61
C GLY A 100 -8.37 15.60 -4.08
N TRP A 101 -8.82 14.72 -3.18
CA TRP A 101 -9.58 13.52 -3.56
C TRP A 101 -10.87 13.81 -4.37
N ASN A 102 -11.53 14.93 -4.06
CA ASN A 102 -12.75 15.34 -4.76
C ASN A 102 -12.53 15.74 -6.23
N ARG A 103 -11.28 15.97 -6.64
CA ARG A 103 -10.89 16.32 -8.02
C ARG A 103 -10.68 15.11 -8.91
N LEU A 104 -10.63 13.91 -8.33
CA LEU A 104 -10.43 12.66 -9.06
C LEU A 104 -11.68 12.24 -9.85
N SER A 105 -11.49 11.34 -10.81
CA SER A 105 -12.59 10.70 -11.54
C SER A 105 -13.45 9.83 -10.60
N ASP A 106 -14.68 9.54 -11.02
CA ASP A 106 -15.61 8.68 -10.27
C ASP A 106 -15.03 7.29 -10.00
N TYR A 107 -14.15 6.81 -10.87
CA TYR A 107 -13.45 5.56 -10.71
C TYR A 107 -12.58 5.55 -9.44
N HIS A 108 -11.68 6.52 -9.31
CA HIS A 108 -10.80 6.61 -8.13
C HIS A 108 -11.59 6.99 -6.87
N LYS A 109 -12.60 7.87 -6.98
CA LYS A 109 -13.45 8.26 -5.85
C LYS A 109 -14.13 7.07 -5.18
N LYS A 110 -14.49 6.03 -5.93
CA LYS A 110 -15.07 4.78 -5.40
C LYS A 110 -14.04 3.89 -4.67
N LYS A 111 -12.74 4.04 -4.96
CA LYS A 111 -11.67 3.15 -4.48
C LYS A 111 -10.72 3.86 -3.51
N LYS A 112 -11.13 3.93 -2.24
CA LYS A 112 -10.46 4.68 -1.16
C LYS A 112 -9.46 3.86 -0.34
N THR A 113 -9.12 2.64 -0.76
CA THR A 113 -8.15 1.79 -0.06
C THR A 113 -6.72 2.24 -0.38
N LEU A 114 -5.81 2.16 0.60
CA LEU A 114 -4.40 2.47 0.37
C LEU A 114 -3.76 1.55 -0.66
N VAL A 115 -4.24 0.31 -0.79
CA VAL A 115 -3.82 -0.62 -1.85
C VAL A 115 -4.10 -0.03 -3.24
N HIS A 116 -5.30 0.50 -3.47
CA HIS A 116 -5.65 1.14 -4.73
C HIS A 116 -4.83 2.41 -4.95
N ILE A 117 -4.69 3.24 -3.92
CA ILE A 117 -3.91 4.48 -4.00
C ILE A 117 -2.45 4.18 -4.35
N ASN A 118 -1.83 3.20 -3.68
CA ASN A 118 -0.46 2.77 -3.92
C ASN A 118 -0.23 2.25 -5.34
N ASN A 119 -1.21 1.53 -5.90
CA ASN A 119 -1.10 0.98 -7.25
C ASN A 119 -1.26 2.05 -8.34
N ASN A 120 -1.96 3.15 -8.06
CA ASN A 120 -2.28 4.18 -9.05
C ASN A 120 -1.73 5.56 -8.63
N VAL A 121 -0.69 5.61 -7.81
CA VAL A 121 -0.21 6.84 -7.16
C VAL A 121 0.19 7.92 -8.17
N VAL A 122 0.86 7.54 -9.27
CA VAL A 122 1.30 8.48 -10.31
C VAL A 122 0.09 9.11 -11.01
N GLU A 123 -0.85 8.28 -11.46
CA GLU A 123 -2.08 8.73 -12.09
C GLU A 123 -2.91 9.63 -11.16
N ILE A 124 -3.05 9.24 -9.89
CA ILE A 124 -3.77 10.04 -8.88
C ILE A 124 -3.10 11.41 -8.70
N LEU A 125 -1.77 11.48 -8.64
CA LEU A 125 -1.04 12.75 -8.51
C LEU A 125 -1.25 13.64 -9.73
N ASP A 126 -1.19 13.08 -10.94
CA ASP A 126 -1.40 13.83 -12.17
C ASP A 126 -2.84 14.36 -12.26
N LEU A 127 -3.83 13.53 -11.93
CA LEU A 127 -5.24 13.93 -11.89
C LEU A 127 -5.50 15.04 -10.87
N ILE A 128 -4.85 15.02 -9.71
CA ILE A 128 -5.01 16.07 -8.72
C ILE A 128 -4.32 17.37 -9.17
N ARG A 129 -3.15 17.29 -9.82
CA ARG A 129 -2.41 18.47 -10.30
C ARG A 129 -3.12 19.16 -11.46
N TYR A 130 -3.47 18.40 -12.50
CA TYR A 130 -3.96 18.93 -13.76
C TYR A 130 -5.48 18.83 -13.94
N GLY A 131 -6.17 18.11 -13.04
CA GLY A 131 -7.59 17.81 -13.17
C GLY A 131 -7.87 16.62 -14.08
N ALA A 132 -9.04 16.00 -13.94
CA ALA A 132 -9.48 14.95 -14.84
C ALA A 132 -9.81 15.53 -16.22
N THR A 133 -9.04 15.15 -17.25
CA THR A 133 -9.33 15.54 -18.64
C THR A 133 -10.49 14.73 -19.20
N LYS A 134 -11.21 15.28 -20.19
CA LYS A 134 -12.35 14.60 -20.86
C LYS A 134 -11.93 13.26 -21.49
N GLN A 135 -10.72 13.17 -22.02
CA GLN A 135 -10.19 11.92 -22.60
C GLN A 135 -9.99 10.83 -21.54
N GLN A 136 -9.44 11.16 -20.37
CA GLN A 136 -9.26 10.19 -19.29
C GLN A 136 -10.60 9.69 -18.74
N THR A 137 -11.59 10.58 -18.66
CA THR A 137 -12.95 10.21 -18.23
C THR A 137 -13.59 9.16 -19.16
N ASN A 138 -13.34 9.27 -20.47
CA ASN A 138 -13.83 8.31 -21.45
C ASN A 138 -13.10 6.97 -21.37
N LEU A 139 -11.79 6.97 -21.10
CA LEU A 139 -11.01 5.75 -20.88
C LEU A 139 -11.46 5.02 -19.61
N ASP A 140 -11.67 5.75 -18.51
CA ASP A 140 -12.20 5.19 -17.26
C ASP A 140 -13.60 4.58 -17.45
N ALA A 141 -14.47 5.25 -18.22
CA ALA A 141 -15.79 4.73 -18.55
C ALA A 141 -15.71 3.44 -19.38
N ALA A 142 -14.84 3.39 -20.38
CA ALA A 142 -14.60 2.20 -21.20
C ALA A 142 -14.02 1.04 -20.37
N GLN A 143 -13.08 1.33 -19.45
CA GLN A 143 -12.50 0.35 -18.54
C GLN A 143 -13.56 -0.20 -17.56
N GLN A 144 -14.43 0.65 -17.03
CA GLN A 144 -15.55 0.25 -16.17
C GLN A 144 -16.54 -0.65 -16.91
N LEU A 145 -16.89 -0.30 -18.16
CA LEU A 145 -17.76 -1.11 -19.00
C LEU A 145 -17.13 -2.48 -19.30
N ALA A 146 -15.85 -2.53 -19.66
CA ALA A 146 -15.13 -3.76 -19.93
C ALA A 146 -15.08 -4.69 -18.69
N ASN A 147 -14.80 -4.12 -17.51
CA ASN A 147 -14.80 -4.87 -16.26
C ASN A 147 -16.20 -5.41 -15.90
N ALA A 148 -17.26 -4.63 -16.13
CA ALA A 148 -18.63 -5.06 -15.90
C ALA A 148 -19.05 -6.21 -16.84
N ILE A 149 -18.67 -6.14 -18.12
CA ILE A 149 -18.93 -7.21 -19.09
C ILE A 149 -18.19 -8.49 -18.71
N LYS A 150 -16.92 -8.38 -18.30
CA LYS A 150 -16.11 -9.53 -17.87
C LYS A 150 -16.68 -10.19 -16.61
N GLY A 151 -17.16 -9.40 -15.64
CA GLY A 151 -17.82 -9.90 -14.44
C GLY A 151 -19.11 -10.67 -14.73
N LYS A 152 -19.94 -10.21 -15.68
CA LYS A 152 -21.18 -10.90 -16.08
C LYS A 152 -20.92 -12.22 -16.80
N ARG A 153 -19.87 -12.30 -17.63
CA ARG A 153 -19.52 -13.53 -18.36
C ARG A 153 -19.08 -14.69 -17.46
N ASN A 154 -18.46 -14.41 -16.32
CA ASN A 154 -18.02 -15.46 -15.38
C ASN A 154 -19.14 -15.97 -14.45
N GLY A 155 -20.31 -15.31 -14.40
CA GLY A 155 -21.44 -15.72 -13.55
C GLY A 155 -22.53 -16.55 -14.25
N GLY A 156 -22.33 -16.90 -15.53
CA GLY A 156 -23.38 -17.49 -16.38
C GLY A 156 -23.34 -19.02 -16.58
N SER A 157 -22.42 -19.75 -15.96
CA SER A 157 -22.29 -21.22 -16.15
C SER A 157 -22.83 -22.01 -14.96
N GLN A 158 -24.11 -21.83 -14.61
CA GLN A 158 -24.87 -22.82 -13.83
C GLN A 158 -26.37 -22.53 -13.92
N ALA A 159 -27.04 -23.04 -14.96
CA ALA A 159 -28.48 -23.28 -14.91
C ALA A 159 -28.92 -24.19 -16.08
N ASN A 160 -29.53 -25.31 -15.69
CA ASN A 160 -30.50 -26.15 -16.41
C ASN A 160 -30.02 -27.22 -17.39
N SER A 161 -29.89 -28.44 -16.86
CA SER A 161 -30.27 -29.68 -17.56
C SER A 161 -31.64 -30.12 -17.04
N PRO A 162 -32.71 -30.13 -17.85
CA PRO A 162 -33.98 -30.72 -17.46
C PRO A 162 -33.90 -32.24 -17.56
N SER A 163 -34.45 -32.91 -16.53
CA SER A 163 -34.73 -34.34 -16.50
C SER A 163 -35.96 -34.68 -17.33
#